data_AF-A0A8J8F700-F1
#
_entry.id   AF-A0A8J8F700-F1
#
_cell.length_a   1.000
_cell.length_b   1.000
_cell.length_c   1.000
_cell.angle_alpha   90.00
_cell.angle_beta   90.00
_cell.angle_gamma   90.00
#
_symmetry.space_group_name_H-M   'P 1'
#
loop_
_entity.id
_entity.type
_entity.pdbx_description
1 polymer ?
#
loop_
_entity_poly.entity_id
_entity_poly.type
_entity_poly.pdbx_seq_one_letter_code
_entity_poly.pdbx_strand_id
1 'polypeptide(L)'
;LEGDPSIFTLGGWIYYASALSEGMGIVFFVLAIASLILLARNRDKNSLFILVSIAVPYLILTAVSNKGGRYITPVLPILALSTSLFLTQLPSLLSFSERLSKFDWRKVEKGAICLVLLVGVLQLLTVTVGAPHITDEHWLYPAPHAPKIEDWQIDNILETIRDNGGSGNIVVVLPDQSYLNGQSLEFYRLKGGYDFKVYNGVYIGYEAVKSNFDKIKFFTLIEPREHGGVYGDKEEVERD
;
A
#
# COMPACT_ATOMS: atom_id res chain seq x y z
N LEU A 1 -10.17 -9.91 9.68
CA LEU A 1 -9.02 -10.22 8.80
C LEU A 1 -9.46 -9.81 7.41
N GLU A 2 -8.88 -8.74 6.87
CA GLU A 2 -9.30 -8.06 5.62
C GLU A 2 -9.00 -8.88 4.35
N GLY A 3 -8.99 -10.21 4.42
CA GLY A 3 -8.55 -11.09 3.33
C GLY A 3 -7.02 -11.17 3.17
N ASP A 4 -6.26 -10.51 4.06
CA ASP A 4 -4.80 -10.51 4.01
C ASP A 4 -4.19 -11.91 4.08
N PRO A 5 -3.13 -12.18 3.31
CA PRO A 5 -2.50 -13.48 3.33
C PRO A 5 -1.81 -13.75 4.67
N SER A 6 -2.09 -14.94 5.21
CA SER A 6 -1.48 -15.44 6.46
C SER A 6 0.02 -15.66 6.30
N ILE A 7 0.77 -15.55 7.40
CA ILE A 7 2.22 -15.86 7.47
C ILE A 7 2.53 -17.31 7.02
N PHE A 8 1.57 -18.22 7.14
CA PHE A 8 1.74 -19.63 6.77
C PHE A 8 1.49 -19.90 5.28
N THR A 9 1.14 -18.89 4.49
CA THR A 9 0.91 -19.04 3.04
C THR A 9 2.05 -18.40 2.25
N LEU A 10 2.29 -18.91 1.04
CA LEU A 10 3.24 -18.32 0.10
C LEU A 10 2.91 -16.84 -0.18
N GLY A 11 1.62 -16.51 -0.25
CA GLY A 11 1.16 -15.13 -0.42
C GLY A 11 1.61 -14.20 0.70
N GLY A 12 1.69 -14.68 1.95
CA GLY A 12 2.12 -13.87 3.08
C GLY A 12 3.60 -13.49 2.97
N TRP A 13 4.43 -14.44 2.55
CA TRP A 13 5.86 -14.23 2.32
C TRP A 13 6.10 -13.34 1.10
N ILE A 14 5.38 -13.54 0.00
CA ILE A 14 5.62 -12.76 -1.22
C ILE A 14 5.02 -11.34 -1.12
N TYR A 15 4.03 -11.10 -0.25
CA TYR A 15 3.31 -9.83 -0.15
C TYR A 15 4.23 -8.60 -0.15
N TYR A 16 5.22 -8.55 0.75
CA TYR A 16 6.10 -7.39 0.84
C TYR A 16 7.14 -7.32 -0.28
N ALA A 17 7.46 -8.45 -0.92
CA ALA A 17 8.28 -8.43 -2.13
C ALA A 17 7.49 -7.85 -3.31
N SER A 18 6.21 -8.21 -3.46
CA SER A 18 5.29 -7.61 -4.43
C SER A 18 5.10 -6.12 -4.17
N ALA A 19 4.81 -5.73 -2.93
CA ALA A 19 4.64 -4.33 -2.55
C ALA A 19 5.91 -3.49 -2.82
N LEU A 20 7.10 -4.06 -2.59
CA LEU A 20 8.37 -3.42 -2.96
C LEU A 20 8.53 -3.31 -4.49
N SER A 21 8.20 -4.35 -5.24
CA SER A 21 8.27 -4.33 -6.71
C SER A 21 7.34 -3.28 -7.31
N GLU A 22 6.10 -3.19 -6.82
CA GLU A 22 5.11 -2.20 -7.25
C GLU A 22 5.52 -0.77 -6.86
N GLY A 23 6.01 -0.57 -5.62
CA GLY A 23 6.40 0.75 -5.13
C GLY A 23 7.69 1.28 -5.74
N MET A 24 8.65 0.40 -6.06
CA MET A 24 9.93 0.77 -6.63
C MET A 24 9.94 0.78 -8.16
N GLY A 25 9.06 0.01 -8.81
CA GLY A 25 9.20 -0.34 -10.23
C GLY A 25 10.25 -1.44 -10.43
N ILE A 26 10.08 -2.26 -11.47
CA ILE A 26 10.90 -3.46 -11.70
C ILE A 26 12.38 -3.17 -11.85
N VAL A 27 12.76 -2.03 -12.46
CA VAL A 27 14.16 -1.69 -12.71
C VAL A 27 14.90 -1.51 -11.39
N PHE A 28 14.36 -0.69 -10.48
CA PHE A 28 14.96 -0.50 -9.17
C PHE A 28 14.83 -1.73 -8.28
N PHE A 29 13.74 -2.48 -8.41
CA PHE A 29 13.57 -3.74 -7.69
C PHE A 29 14.65 -4.77 -8.07
N VAL A 30 14.91 -4.98 -9.37
CA VAL A 30 15.95 -5.91 -9.85
C VAL A 30 17.34 -5.46 -9.40
N LEU A 31 17.64 -4.15 -9.47
CA LEU A 31 18.91 -3.60 -8.97
C LEU A 31 19.06 -3.81 -7.46
N ALA A 32 17.98 -3.62 -6.70
CA ALA A 32 17.97 -3.88 -5.28
C ALA A 32 18.25 -5.36 -4.97
N ILE A 33 17.57 -6.30 -5.65
CA ILE A 33 17.84 -7.74 -5.48
C ILE A 33 19.28 -8.09 -5.86
N ALA A 34 19.81 -7.57 -6.97
CA ALA A 34 21.20 -7.77 -7.36
C ALA A 34 22.18 -7.27 -6.28
N SER A 35 21.89 -6.11 -5.69
CA SER A 35 22.68 -5.55 -4.60
C SER A 35 22.66 -6.44 -3.36
N LEU A 36 21.51 -7.01 -2.99
CA LEU A 36 21.38 -7.88 -1.82
C LEU A 36 22.10 -9.22 -2.03
N ILE A 37 22.04 -9.79 -3.23
CA ILE A 37 22.79 -11.00 -3.57
C ILE A 37 24.29 -10.76 -3.42
N LEU A 38 24.77 -9.60 -3.85
CA LEU A 38 26.18 -9.23 -3.69
C LEU A 38 26.56 -9.06 -2.22
N LEU A 39 25.76 -8.31 -1.45
CA LEU A 39 26.00 -8.12 -0.02
C LEU A 39 25.95 -9.45 0.75
N ALA A 40 25.10 -10.40 0.35
CA ALA A 40 25.06 -11.73 0.97
C ALA A 40 26.32 -12.56 0.70
N ARG A 41 27.02 -12.30 -0.41
CA ARG A 41 28.32 -12.91 -0.72
C ARG A 41 29.46 -12.22 0.05
N ASN A 42 29.37 -10.91 0.24
CA ASN A 42 30.32 -10.13 1.02
C ASN A 42 30.10 -10.36 2.51
N ARG A 43 30.98 -11.11 3.16
CA ARG A 43 30.86 -11.46 4.59
C ARG A 43 31.39 -10.37 5.54
N ASP A 44 31.43 -9.11 5.12
CA ASP A 44 31.89 -8.01 5.96
C ASP A 44 30.77 -7.47 6.87
N LYS A 45 31.18 -6.75 7.92
CA LYS A 45 30.25 -6.26 8.95
C LYS A 45 29.22 -5.27 8.42
N ASN A 46 29.59 -4.45 7.42
CA ASN A 46 28.67 -3.45 6.87
C ASN A 46 27.61 -4.13 5.99
N SER A 47 28.01 -5.12 5.18
CA SER A 47 27.07 -5.92 4.40
C SER A 47 26.06 -6.64 5.29
N LEU A 48 26.53 -7.24 6.40
CA LEU A 48 25.65 -7.88 7.37
C LEU A 48 24.67 -6.88 8.00
N PHE A 49 25.15 -5.69 8.37
CA PHE A 49 24.29 -4.64 8.93
C PHE A 49 23.16 -4.23 7.98
N ILE A 50 23.47 -4.02 6.69
CA ILE A 50 22.48 -3.66 5.67
C ILE A 50 21.45 -4.79 5.50
N LEU A 51 21.91 -6.04 5.38
CA LEU A 51 21.03 -7.21 5.22
C LEU A 51 20.09 -7.38 6.41
N VAL A 52 20.61 -7.28 7.64
CA VAL A 52 19.80 -7.38 8.86
C VAL A 52 18.78 -6.25 8.94
N SER A 53 19.17 -5.02 8.56
CA SER A 53 18.28 -3.85 8.58
C SER A 53 17.13 -3.95 7.57
N ILE A 54 17.24 -4.82 6.56
CA ILE A 54 16.16 -5.12 5.60
C ILE A 54 15.38 -6.35 6.07
N ALA A 55 16.08 -7.43 6.44
CA ALA A 55 15.48 -8.71 6.79
C ALA A 55 14.63 -8.63 8.06
N VAL A 56 15.09 -7.92 9.10
CA VAL A 56 14.36 -7.85 10.38
C VAL A 56 13.01 -7.14 10.22
N PRO A 57 12.91 -5.91 9.66
CA PRO A 57 11.62 -5.30 9.39
C PRO A 57 10.74 -6.15 8.48
N TYR A 58 11.30 -6.75 7.42
CA TYR A 58 10.54 -7.60 6.51
C TYR A 58 9.90 -8.81 7.24
N LEU A 59 10.65 -9.50 8.09
CA LEU A 59 10.16 -10.65 8.85
C LEU A 59 9.11 -10.25 9.89
N ILE A 60 9.36 -9.16 10.62
CA ILE A 60 8.40 -8.63 11.61
C ILE A 60 7.09 -8.29 10.92
N LEU A 61 7.14 -7.53 9.82
CA LEU A 61 5.95 -7.12 9.08
C LEU A 61 5.22 -8.31 8.48
N THR A 62 5.94 -9.29 7.93
CA THR A 62 5.35 -10.53 7.38
C THR A 62 4.55 -11.30 8.44
N ALA A 63 5.02 -11.26 9.69
CA ALA A 63 4.36 -11.90 10.83
C ALA A 63 3.11 -11.15 11.34
N VAL A 64 2.96 -9.87 11.03
CA VAL A 64 1.75 -9.11 11.39
C VAL A 64 0.57 -9.53 10.51
N SER A 65 -0.59 -9.75 11.12
CA SER A 65 -1.81 -10.16 10.42
C SER A 65 -2.37 -9.07 9.51
N ASN A 66 -2.31 -7.81 9.94
CA ASN A 66 -2.71 -6.65 9.16
C ASN A 66 -1.55 -6.23 8.23
N LYS A 67 -1.75 -6.39 6.93
CA LYS A 67 -0.73 -6.08 5.92
C LYS A 67 -1.10 -4.81 5.17
N GLY A 68 -0.06 -4.04 4.84
CA GLY A 68 -0.23 -2.80 4.08
C GLY A 68 1.07 -2.43 3.40
N GLY A 69 1.00 -2.13 2.09
CA GLY A 69 2.17 -1.77 1.29
C GLY A 69 2.97 -0.60 1.87
N ARG A 70 2.31 0.35 2.54
CA ARG A 70 2.98 1.48 3.23
C ARG A 70 3.91 1.05 4.36
N TYR A 71 3.72 -0.13 4.96
CA TYR A 71 4.51 -0.56 6.12
C TYR A 71 5.96 -0.92 5.78
N ILE A 72 6.25 -1.36 4.55
CA ILE A 72 7.62 -1.70 4.13
C ILE A 72 8.43 -0.49 3.63
N THR A 73 7.78 0.66 3.43
CA THR A 73 8.42 1.87 2.91
C THR A 73 9.64 2.38 3.69
N PRO A 74 9.77 2.19 5.03
CA PRO A 74 10.99 2.59 5.75
C PRO A 74 12.25 1.82 5.32
N VAL A 75 12.11 0.69 4.62
CA VAL A 75 13.23 -0.11 4.11
C VAL A 75 13.81 0.47 2.80
N LEU A 76 13.04 1.30 2.08
CA LEU A 76 13.43 1.84 0.77
C LEU A 76 14.74 2.64 0.78
N PRO A 77 15.03 3.53 1.76
CA PRO A 77 16.32 4.23 1.81
C PRO A 77 17.52 3.28 1.93
N ILE A 78 17.35 2.15 2.64
CA ILE A 78 18.40 1.15 2.83
C ILE A 78 18.64 0.38 1.53
N LEU A 79 17.57 0.03 0.79
CA LEU A 79 17.67 -0.57 -0.55
C LEU A 79 18.30 0.39 -1.57
N ALA A 80 18.02 1.68 -1.48
CA ALA A 80 18.66 2.70 -2.30
C ALA A 80 20.17 2.78 -2.02
N LEU A 81 20.55 2.76 -0.73
CA LEU A 81 21.96 2.71 -0.31
C LEU A 81 22.66 1.45 -0.82
N SER A 82 22.05 0.27 -0.65
CA SER A 82 22.63 -1.00 -1.13
C SER A 82 22.81 -0.99 -2.65
N THR A 83 21.84 -0.45 -3.38
CA THR A 83 21.90 -0.29 -4.84
C THR A 83 23.04 0.64 -5.26
N SER A 84 23.24 1.76 -4.55
CA SER A 84 24.36 2.68 -4.82
C SER A 84 25.72 2.01 -4.59
N LEU A 85 25.86 1.23 -3.52
CA LEU A 85 27.08 0.45 -3.26
C LEU A 85 27.32 -0.59 -4.36
N PHE A 86 26.28 -1.26 -4.82
CA PHE A 86 26.37 -2.21 -5.93
C PHE A 86 26.86 -1.55 -7.22
N LEU A 87 26.30 -0.38 -7.59
CA LEU A 87 26.68 0.32 -8.82
C LEU A 87 28.15 0.78 -8.81
N THR A 88 28.64 1.25 -7.66
CA THR A 88 30.05 1.69 -7.52
C THR A 88 31.05 0.53 -7.48
N GLN A 89 30.60 -0.66 -7.08
CA GLN A 89 31.41 -1.89 -7.12
C GLN A 89 31.26 -2.66 -8.44
N LEU A 90 30.40 -2.21 -9.35
CA LEU A 90 30.15 -2.86 -10.63
C LEU A 90 31.43 -3.11 -11.45
N PRO A 91 32.38 -2.16 -11.55
CA PRO A 91 33.61 -2.39 -12.30
C PRO A 91 34.47 -3.52 -11.74
N SER A 92 34.62 -3.61 -10.41
CA SER A 92 35.49 -4.62 -9.79
C SER A 92 34.90 -6.03 -9.88
N LEU A 93 33.57 -6.14 -9.89
CA LEU A 93 32.86 -7.39 -10.10
C LEU A 93 33.00 -7.90 -11.53
N LEU A 94 32.85 -7.01 -12.50
CA LEU A 94 32.86 -7.37 -13.92
C LEU A 94 34.29 -7.55 -14.46
N SER A 95 35.28 -6.91 -13.84
CA SER A 95 36.70 -7.12 -14.13
C SER A 95 37.25 -8.46 -13.66
N PHE A 96 36.46 -9.30 -12.97
CA PHE A 96 36.89 -10.60 -12.45
C PHE A 96 37.23 -11.62 -13.54
N SER A 97 36.80 -11.40 -14.79
CA SER A 97 37.15 -12.26 -15.93
C SER A 97 38.38 -11.71 -16.67
N GLU A 98 39.47 -12.48 -16.73
CA GLU A 98 40.68 -12.15 -17.51
C GLU A 98 40.36 -11.82 -18.98
N ARG A 99 39.27 -12.40 -19.50
CA ARG A 99 38.81 -12.19 -20.89
C ARG A 99 38.16 -10.81 -21.11
N LEU A 100 37.58 -10.21 -20.07
CA LEU A 100 36.94 -8.88 -20.12
C LEU A 100 37.79 -7.75 -19.53
N SER A 101 39.02 -8.05 -19.08
CA SER A 101 39.96 -7.06 -18.53
C SER A 101 40.30 -5.91 -19.50
N LYS A 102 40.18 -6.12 -20.83
CA LYS A 102 40.45 -5.10 -21.85
C LYS A 102 39.35 -4.04 -21.99
N PHE A 103 38.20 -4.23 -21.34
CA PHE A 103 37.05 -3.34 -21.45
C PHE A 103 37.07 -2.25 -20.37
N ASP A 104 36.76 -1.00 -20.74
CA ASP A 104 36.74 0.13 -19.80
C ASP A 104 35.44 0.12 -18.97
N TRP A 105 35.43 -0.68 -17.92
CA TRP A 105 34.29 -0.84 -17.02
C TRP A 105 33.85 0.46 -16.31
N ARG A 106 34.72 1.48 -16.26
CA ARG A 106 34.33 2.80 -15.72
C ARG A 106 33.32 3.50 -16.61
N LYS A 107 33.35 3.27 -17.92
CA LYS A 107 32.32 3.79 -18.84
C LYS A 107 30.98 3.09 -18.61
N VAL A 108 31.00 1.80 -18.29
CA VAL A 108 29.79 1.02 -17.96
C VAL A 108 29.16 1.51 -16.68
N GLU A 109 29.95 1.70 -15.63
CA GLU A 109 29.47 2.27 -14.36
C GLU A 109 28.78 3.62 -14.59
N LYS A 110 29.44 4.55 -15.30
CA LYS A 110 28.86 5.86 -15.64
C LYS A 110 27.58 5.72 -16.47
N GLY A 111 27.57 4.80 -17.44
CA GLY A 111 26.38 4.50 -18.24
C GLY A 111 25.23 3.96 -17.40
N ALA A 112 25.50 3.05 -16.46
CA ALA A 112 24.54 2.48 -15.55
C ALA A 112 23.97 3.53 -14.59
N ILE A 113 24.83 4.38 -14.01
CA ILE A 113 24.41 5.50 -13.17
C ILE A 113 23.53 6.48 -13.97
N CYS A 114 23.94 6.84 -15.19
CA CYS A 114 23.15 7.71 -16.06
C CYS A 114 21.77 7.11 -16.38
N LEU A 115 21.73 5.80 -16.68
CA LEU A 115 20.48 5.08 -16.93
C LEU A 115 19.58 5.05 -15.68
N VAL A 116 20.13 4.78 -14.51
CA VAL A 116 19.41 4.79 -13.23
C VAL A 116 18.84 6.18 -12.95
N LEU A 117 19.61 7.24 -13.18
CA LEU A 117 19.14 8.62 -13.04
C LEU A 117 18.01 8.93 -14.03
N LEU A 118 18.15 8.53 -15.29
CA LEU A 118 17.12 8.71 -16.31
C LEU A 118 15.82 8.01 -15.91
N VAL A 119 15.90 6.73 -15.53
CA VAL A 119 14.73 5.95 -15.08
C VAL A 119 14.12 6.58 -13.84
N GLY A 120 14.93 7.03 -12.87
CA GLY A 120 14.45 7.71 -11.66
C GLY A 120 13.73 9.02 -11.94
N VAL A 121 14.22 9.82 -12.90
CA VAL A 121 13.56 11.05 -13.34
C VAL A 121 12.24 10.73 -14.04
N LEU A 122 12.22 9.75 -14.95
CA LEU A 122 11.00 9.33 -15.64
C LEU A 122 9.95 8.78 -14.66
N GLN A 123 10.38 8.03 -13.65
CA GLN A 123 9.52 7.53 -12.59
C GLN A 123 8.92 8.66 -11.76
N LEU A 124 9.73 9.65 -11.37
CA LEU A 124 9.25 10.85 -10.68
C LEU A 124 8.21 11.61 -11.51
N LEU A 125 8.48 11.83 -12.80
CA LEU A 125 7.54 12.49 -13.71
C LEU A 125 6.24 11.69 -13.86
N THR A 126 6.33 10.36 -13.90
CA THR A 126 5.15 9.48 -14.02
C THR A 126 4.27 9.61 -12.78
N VAL A 127 4.85 9.56 -11.59
CA VAL A 127 4.10 9.65 -10.34
C VAL A 127 3.56 11.06 -10.06
N THR A 128 4.28 12.11 -10.46
CA THR A 128 3.91 13.51 -10.13
C THR A 128 3.05 14.18 -11.19
N VAL A 129 3.31 13.93 -12.46
CA VAL A 129 2.66 14.60 -13.60
C VAL A 129 1.83 13.62 -14.44
N GLY A 130 1.97 12.31 -14.23
CA GLY A 130 1.32 11.30 -15.08
C GLY A 130 2.01 11.14 -16.44
N ALA A 131 3.27 11.56 -16.57
CA ALA A 131 4.03 11.53 -17.82
C ALA A 131 5.39 10.81 -17.65
N PRO A 132 5.80 9.89 -18.54
CA PRO A 132 5.07 9.42 -19.71
C PRO A 132 3.81 8.64 -19.36
N HIS A 133 2.77 8.77 -20.21
CA HIS A 133 1.56 7.98 -20.09
C HIS A 133 1.82 6.59 -20.67
N ILE A 134 2.16 5.64 -19.81
CA ILE A 134 2.42 4.25 -20.21
C ILE A 134 1.15 3.47 -19.93
N THR A 135 0.46 3.11 -21.00
CA THR A 135 -0.88 2.49 -20.98
C THR A 135 -0.88 1.07 -20.46
N ASP A 136 0.26 0.36 -20.58
CA ASP A 136 0.38 -1.04 -20.19
C ASP A 136 1.34 -1.23 -19.01
N GLU A 137 0.69 -1.51 -17.88
CA GLU A 137 1.12 -2.38 -16.78
C GLU A 137 2.13 -1.87 -15.76
N HIS A 138 1.74 -2.10 -14.50
CA HIS A 138 2.35 -1.83 -13.19
C HIS A 138 3.80 -2.30 -12.99
N TRP A 139 4.46 -2.80 -14.03
CA TRP A 139 5.77 -3.45 -13.93
C TRP A 139 6.92 -2.45 -14.04
N LEU A 140 6.91 -1.54 -15.03
CA LEU A 140 8.10 -0.72 -15.30
C LEU A 140 8.19 0.50 -14.36
N TYR A 141 7.06 1.16 -14.12
CA TYR A 141 6.95 2.31 -13.23
C TYR A 141 5.83 2.06 -12.20
N PRO A 142 5.92 2.66 -11.00
CA PRO A 142 4.83 2.64 -10.05
C PRO A 142 3.60 3.26 -10.70
N ALA A 143 2.46 2.58 -10.61
CA ALA A 143 1.23 3.11 -11.16
C ALA A 143 0.69 4.22 -10.25
N PRO A 144 0.56 5.47 -10.75
CA PRO A 144 -0.16 6.48 -10.00
C PRO A 144 -1.63 6.10 -9.94
N HIS A 145 -2.14 5.79 -8.75
CA HIS A 145 -3.58 5.74 -8.54
C HIS A 145 -4.09 7.18 -8.48
N ALA A 146 -4.78 7.62 -9.54
CA ALA A 146 -5.49 8.88 -9.51
C ALA A 146 -6.45 8.90 -8.30
N PRO A 147 -6.63 10.05 -7.64
CA PRO A 147 -7.66 10.17 -6.62
C PRO A 147 -8.99 9.79 -7.26
N LYS A 148 -9.75 8.93 -6.58
CA LYS A 148 -11.11 8.58 -6.96
C LYS A 148 -11.97 9.85 -6.91
N ILE A 149 -12.50 10.28 -8.05
CA ILE A 149 -13.32 11.51 -8.19
C ILE A 149 -14.81 11.15 -8.17
N GLU A 150 -15.16 9.87 -8.07
CA GLU A 150 -16.55 9.45 -8.01
C GLU A 150 -17.24 10.08 -6.80
N ASP A 151 -18.42 10.64 -7.01
CA ASP A 151 -19.26 11.10 -5.91
C ASP A 151 -19.70 9.89 -5.08
N TRP A 152 -19.34 9.90 -3.81
CA TRP A 152 -19.70 8.86 -2.84
C TRP A 152 -21.07 9.12 -2.19
N GLN A 153 -21.78 10.17 -2.63
CA GLN A 153 -23.13 10.53 -2.19
C GLN A 153 -23.22 10.69 -0.66
N ILE A 154 -22.19 11.29 -0.07
CA ILE A 154 -22.08 11.42 1.39
C ILE A 154 -23.28 12.18 1.96
N ASP A 155 -23.75 13.21 1.26
CA ASP A 155 -24.91 13.98 1.70
C ASP A 155 -26.18 13.10 1.74
N ASN A 156 -26.44 12.32 0.69
CA ASN A 156 -27.57 11.38 0.66
C ASN A 156 -27.49 10.34 1.80
N ILE A 157 -26.29 9.83 2.10
CA ILE A 157 -26.07 8.88 3.20
C ILE A 157 -26.42 9.53 4.54
N LEU A 158 -25.95 10.76 4.78
CA LEU A 158 -26.21 11.49 6.03
C LEU A 158 -27.70 11.85 6.18
N GLU A 159 -28.37 12.24 5.09
CA GLU A 159 -29.80 12.50 5.08
C GLU A 159 -30.60 11.22 5.37
N THR A 160 -30.24 10.10 4.72
CA THR A 160 -30.88 8.80 4.97
C THR A 160 -30.73 8.38 6.43
N ILE A 161 -29.54 8.58 7.02
CA ILE A 161 -29.29 8.32 8.44
C ILE A 161 -30.11 9.25 9.33
N ARG A 162 -30.23 10.54 9.01
CA ARG A 162 -31.05 11.49 9.76
C ARG A 162 -32.52 11.07 9.75
N ASP A 163 -33.04 10.79 8.57
CA ASP A 163 -34.47 10.57 8.34
C ASP A 163 -34.94 9.23 8.93
N ASN A 164 -34.09 8.20 8.89
CA ASN A 164 -34.42 6.86 9.41
C ASN A 164 -33.87 6.59 10.81
N GLY A 165 -32.70 7.14 11.12
CA GLY A 165 -31.98 6.91 12.37
C GLY A 165 -32.42 7.83 13.50
N GLY A 166 -32.97 9.03 13.20
CA GLY A 166 -33.41 10.01 14.21
C GLY A 166 -32.25 10.71 14.96
N SER A 167 -32.54 11.86 15.57
CA SER A 167 -31.54 12.64 16.30
C SER A 167 -31.11 11.99 17.64
N GLY A 168 -29.84 12.18 18.00
CA GLY A 168 -29.21 11.66 19.21
C GLY A 168 -28.73 10.20 19.15
N ASN A 169 -28.98 9.49 18.05
CA ASN A 169 -28.71 8.05 17.94
C ASN A 169 -27.28 7.71 17.50
N ILE A 170 -26.91 6.44 17.71
CA ILE A 170 -25.58 5.89 17.41
C ILE A 170 -25.61 5.17 16.06
N VAL A 171 -24.69 5.56 15.18
CA VAL A 171 -24.45 4.96 13.86
C VAL A 171 -23.13 4.19 13.92
N VAL A 172 -23.17 2.92 13.53
CA VAL A 172 -21.97 2.08 13.47
C VAL A 172 -21.67 1.73 12.01
N VAL A 173 -20.46 2.06 11.56
CA VAL A 173 -19.98 1.79 10.20
C VAL A 173 -19.14 0.51 10.20
N LEU A 174 -19.52 -0.50 9.40
CA LEU A 174 -18.97 -1.87 9.49
C LEU A 174 -18.18 -2.35 8.26
N PRO A 175 -17.68 -1.45 7.41
CA PRO A 175 -16.25 -1.57 7.11
C PRO A 175 -15.49 -0.24 7.06
N ASP A 176 -14.23 -0.29 7.49
CA ASP A 176 -13.28 0.83 7.36
C ASP A 176 -12.64 0.77 5.97
N GLN A 177 -13.33 1.33 4.98
CA GLN A 177 -12.79 1.42 3.62
C GLN A 177 -12.00 2.72 3.46
N SER A 178 -10.94 2.68 2.66
CA SER A 178 -10.07 3.84 2.39
C SER A 178 -10.81 5.00 1.72
N TYR A 179 -11.94 4.74 1.07
CA TYR A 179 -12.81 5.74 0.44
C TYR A 179 -13.95 6.22 1.36
N LEU A 180 -14.56 5.34 2.16
CA LEU A 180 -15.61 5.75 3.09
C LEU A 180 -15.51 4.93 4.37
N ASN A 181 -15.31 5.63 5.48
CA ASN A 181 -15.23 5.03 6.80
C ASN A 181 -15.92 5.93 7.83
N GLY A 182 -15.98 5.45 9.08
CA GLY A 182 -16.62 6.21 10.17
C GLY A 182 -15.96 7.56 10.43
N GLN A 183 -14.66 7.74 10.14
CA GLN A 183 -13.98 9.02 10.33
C GLN A 183 -14.39 10.05 9.28
N SER A 184 -14.43 9.66 8.00
CA SER A 184 -14.94 10.50 6.93
C SER A 184 -16.39 10.89 7.20
N LEU A 185 -17.25 9.92 7.52
CA LEU A 185 -18.66 10.18 7.79
C LEU A 185 -18.86 11.11 9.00
N GLU A 186 -18.07 10.95 10.07
CA GLU A 186 -18.09 11.84 11.24
C GLU A 186 -17.68 13.28 10.89
N PHE A 187 -16.67 13.45 10.03
CA PHE A 187 -16.28 14.77 9.54
C PHE A 187 -17.43 15.47 8.81
N TYR A 188 -18.08 14.79 7.87
CA TYR A 188 -19.19 15.38 7.12
C TYR A 188 -20.45 15.58 7.98
N ARG A 189 -20.69 14.69 8.95
CA ARG A 189 -21.74 14.86 9.96
C ARG A 189 -21.58 16.18 10.72
N LEU A 190 -20.38 16.43 11.25
CA LEU A 190 -20.04 17.65 11.98
C LEU A 190 -20.18 18.88 11.08
N LYS A 191 -19.67 18.80 9.84
CA LYS A 191 -19.77 19.86 8.85
C LYS A 191 -21.23 20.21 8.52
N GLY A 192 -22.09 19.20 8.39
CA GLY A 192 -23.51 19.35 8.07
C GLY A 192 -24.42 19.65 9.25
N GLY A 193 -23.90 19.69 10.48
CA GLY A 193 -24.68 19.99 11.69
C GLY A 193 -25.65 18.86 12.09
N TYR A 194 -25.38 17.63 11.69
CA TYR A 194 -26.24 16.48 11.98
C TYR A 194 -26.10 16.03 13.43
N ASP A 195 -27.23 15.84 14.12
CA ASP A 195 -27.29 15.43 15.52
C ASP A 195 -27.40 13.90 15.66
N PHE A 196 -26.34 13.16 15.31
CA PHE A 196 -26.17 11.74 15.66
C PHE A 196 -24.69 11.49 15.96
N LYS A 197 -24.30 10.29 16.37
CA LYS A 197 -22.89 9.94 16.64
C LYS A 197 -22.43 8.82 15.75
N VAL A 198 -21.34 9.03 15.01
CA VAL A 198 -20.75 7.99 14.17
C VAL A 198 -19.61 7.31 14.91
N TYR A 199 -19.61 5.98 14.91
CA TYR A 199 -18.52 5.17 15.39
C TYR A 199 -18.07 4.19 14.32
N ASN A 200 -16.77 4.00 14.23
CA ASN A 200 -16.18 3.05 13.31
C ASN A 200 -16.18 1.65 13.97
N GLY A 201 -17.03 0.78 13.46
CA GLY A 201 -17.37 -0.51 14.06
C GLY A 201 -16.20 -1.48 14.17
N VAL A 202 -15.16 -1.31 13.34
CA VAL A 202 -13.92 -2.11 13.42
C VAL A 202 -13.20 -1.94 14.77
N TYR A 203 -13.40 -0.81 15.44
CA TYR A 203 -12.83 -0.54 16.77
C TYR A 203 -13.81 -0.81 17.91
N ILE A 204 -15.08 -1.10 17.60
CA ILE A 204 -16.09 -1.46 18.59
C ILE A 204 -16.02 -2.97 18.75
N GLY A 205 -15.35 -3.44 19.80
CA GLY A 205 -15.27 -4.87 20.11
C GLY A 205 -16.66 -5.51 20.15
N TYR A 206 -16.77 -6.78 19.73
CA TYR A 206 -18.04 -7.51 19.64
C TYR A 206 -18.91 -7.37 20.89
N GLU A 207 -18.31 -7.47 22.08
CA GLU A 207 -19.02 -7.33 23.35
C GLU A 207 -19.62 -5.94 23.56
N ALA A 208 -18.95 -4.88 23.09
CA ALA A 208 -19.47 -3.52 23.15
C ALA A 208 -20.66 -3.32 22.19
N VAL A 209 -20.59 -3.91 20.99
CA VAL A 209 -21.72 -3.93 20.05
C VAL A 209 -22.90 -4.70 20.64
N LYS A 210 -22.64 -5.91 21.13
CA LYS A 210 -23.66 -6.79 21.73
C LYS A 210 -24.34 -6.15 22.94
N SER A 211 -23.57 -5.55 23.85
CA SER A 211 -24.11 -4.90 25.06
C SER A 211 -24.88 -3.61 24.79
N ASN A 212 -24.71 -3.00 23.61
CA ASN A 212 -25.40 -1.78 23.22
C ASN A 212 -26.29 -1.97 21.98
N PHE A 213 -26.58 -3.21 21.59
CA PHE A 213 -27.30 -3.52 20.36
C PHE A 213 -28.66 -2.82 20.31
N ASP A 214 -29.37 -2.75 21.44
CA ASP A 214 -30.67 -2.07 21.57
C ASP A 214 -30.62 -0.56 21.29
N LYS A 215 -29.43 0.04 21.46
CA LYS A 215 -29.15 1.47 21.21
C LYS A 215 -28.65 1.73 19.78
N ILE A 216 -28.28 0.68 19.04
CA ILE A 216 -27.85 0.78 17.65
C ILE A 216 -29.11 0.66 16.79
N LYS A 217 -29.49 1.76 16.13
CA LYS A 217 -30.67 1.80 15.25
C LYS A 217 -30.34 1.64 13.78
N PHE A 218 -29.08 1.87 13.42
CA PHE A 218 -28.65 1.86 12.03
C PHE A 218 -27.27 1.22 11.89
N PHE A 219 -27.18 0.25 10.99
CA PHE A 219 -25.92 -0.28 10.51
C PHE A 219 -25.70 0.26 9.10
N THR A 220 -24.58 0.94 8.88
CA THR A 220 -24.15 1.31 7.54
C THR A 220 -23.17 0.26 7.05
N LEU A 221 -23.62 -0.56 6.11
CA LEU A 221 -22.77 -1.49 5.38
C LEU A 221 -22.28 -0.80 4.11
N ILE A 222 -20.95 -0.80 3.90
CA ILE A 222 -20.32 -0.21 2.72
C ILE A 222 -19.73 -1.37 1.93
N GLU A 223 -20.43 -1.82 0.89
CA GLU A 223 -19.96 -2.91 0.05
C GLU A 223 -19.08 -2.40 -1.11
N PRO A 224 -18.00 -3.11 -1.47
CA PRO A 224 -17.28 -2.85 -2.70
C PRO A 224 -18.18 -3.15 -3.91
N ARG A 225 -18.16 -2.26 -4.92
CA ARG A 225 -19.03 -2.27 -6.11
C ARG A 225 -18.84 -3.47 -7.04
N GLU A 226 -19.22 -4.66 -6.61
CA GLU A 226 -19.61 -5.75 -7.52
C GLU A 226 -21.13 -6.03 -7.48
N HIS A 227 -21.87 -5.48 -6.52
CA HIS A 227 -23.32 -5.61 -6.44
C HIS A 227 -24.05 -4.37 -6.99
N GLY A 228 -25.00 -4.59 -7.91
CA GLY A 228 -25.97 -3.60 -8.39
C GLY A 228 -27.06 -3.28 -7.36
N GLY A 229 -26.68 -3.07 -6.10
CA GLY A 229 -27.58 -2.69 -5.02
C GLY A 229 -28.01 -1.23 -5.07
N VAL A 230 -29.10 -0.90 -4.38
CA VAL A 230 -29.71 0.43 -4.38
C VAL A 230 -28.92 1.38 -3.46
N TYR A 231 -28.56 2.55 -3.97
CA TYR A 231 -27.83 3.57 -3.21
C TYR A 231 -28.82 4.43 -2.40
N GLY A 232 -28.70 4.41 -1.07
CA GLY A 232 -29.48 5.28 -0.18
C GLY A 232 -30.92 4.83 0.11
N ASP A 233 -31.33 3.67 -0.40
CA ASP A 233 -32.64 3.08 -0.10
C ASP A 233 -32.52 1.92 0.91
N LYS A 234 -33.61 1.67 1.61
CA LYS A 234 -33.74 0.51 2.50
C LYS A 234 -33.76 -0.75 1.64
N GLU A 235 -32.84 -1.67 1.89
CA GLU A 235 -32.95 -3.01 1.32
C GLU A 235 -34.17 -3.70 1.95
N GLU A 236 -35.23 -3.87 1.17
CA GLU A 236 -36.41 -4.62 1.60
C GLU A 236 -36.01 -6.10 1.66
N VAL A 237 -35.96 -6.63 2.87
CA VAL A 237 -35.80 -8.08 3.08
C VAL A 237 -37.07 -8.73 2.53
N GLU A 238 -37.01 -9.28 1.31
CA GLU A 238 -37.98 -10.27 0.87
C GLU A 238 -37.92 -11.43 1.86
N ARG A 239 -38.99 -11.55 2.65
CA ARG A 239 -39.18 -12.70 3.54
C ARG A 239 -39.70 -13.83 2.67
N ASP A 240 -38.84 -14.77 2.33
CA ASP A 240 -39.23 -16.14 2.02
C ASP A 240 -39.68 -16.90 3.28
#